data_AF-A0A8E2E3K0-F1
#
_entry.id   AF-A0A8E2E3K0-F1
#
_cell.length_a   1.000
_cell.length_b   1.000
_cell.length_c   1.000
_cell.angle_alpha   90.00
_cell.angle_beta   90.00
_cell.angle_gamma   90.00
#
_symmetry.space_group_name_H-M   'P 1'
#
loop_
_entity.id
_entity.type
_entity.pdbx_description
1 polymer ?
#
loop_
_entity_poly.entity_id
_entity_poly.type
_entity_poly.pdbx_seq_one_letter_code
_entity_poly.pdbx_strand_id
1 'polypeptide(L)'
;MVSTTLNNAQYFPWNWTITSIDPAVHQCPPASSLLGTFAAVNGIVSVIAVIFGHRIILQKISCGMFGKKGSRAWTYMWLLPVGLQLSANAIIAAVIKRTAGYHADFKIWQLMLFLVARPRLSWIVLGGFAFQARKPSRKRSEPLIPVPYASPGFKASSPSLQPYGSVYSMGSYDQSSYSVDHLLQTSPNPSIYAPATTDDTSDDYPWWSAFMSQFIGEFMLQTIALYIMGLTAHFASGHGYYEISKRKLYHSLPHGAHMMYAGALYYLVAGSGFLLFASLFIFFNIRASKYIAKANTPAIVLVLVLLLVSTWMGSWIFWAGFVKLAGNLYCPPKLIHQGVIWIIFSTIGIVLGAGM
;
A
#
# COMPACT_ATOMS: atom_id res chain seq x y z
N MET A 1 -25.45 -11.43 35.00
CA MET A 1 -24.44 -11.23 33.94
C MET A 1 -23.26 -10.33 34.35
N VAL A 2 -23.39 -9.48 35.40
CA VAL A 2 -22.32 -8.55 35.82
C VAL A 2 -21.05 -9.25 36.37
N SER A 3 -21.17 -10.40 37.04
CA SER A 3 -20.01 -11.11 37.60
C SER A 3 -19.08 -11.72 36.55
N THR A 4 -19.59 -12.09 35.37
CA THR A 4 -18.76 -12.69 34.31
C THR A 4 -17.86 -11.66 33.63
N THR A 5 -18.29 -10.39 33.54
CA THR A 5 -17.54 -9.33 32.86
C THR A 5 -16.32 -8.85 33.64
N LEU A 6 -16.40 -8.76 34.98
CA LEU A 6 -15.24 -8.39 35.80
C LEU A 6 -14.12 -9.43 35.73
N ASN A 7 -14.49 -10.71 35.63
CA ASN A 7 -13.52 -11.80 35.51
C ASN A 7 -12.77 -11.81 34.17
N ASN A 8 -13.26 -11.13 33.13
CA ASN A 8 -12.58 -11.15 31.83
C ASN A 8 -11.42 -10.14 31.76
N ALA A 9 -11.43 -9.11 32.59
CA ALA A 9 -10.40 -8.07 32.60
C ALA A 9 -8.99 -8.63 32.87
N GLN A 10 -8.90 -9.71 33.66
CA GLN A 10 -7.64 -10.38 34.00
C GLN A 10 -6.93 -11.04 32.80
N TYR A 11 -7.60 -11.16 31.65
CA TYR A 11 -7.02 -11.78 30.45
C TYR A 11 -6.45 -10.76 29.47
N PHE A 12 -6.52 -9.45 29.76
CA PHE A 12 -5.95 -8.43 28.89
C PHE A 12 -4.54 -8.01 29.33
N PRO A 13 -3.61 -7.80 28.38
CA PRO A 13 -2.28 -7.30 28.69
C PRO A 13 -2.26 -5.78 28.96
N TRP A 14 -3.41 -5.12 28.91
CA TRP A 14 -3.59 -3.71 29.22
C TRP A 14 -4.66 -3.54 30.30
N ASN A 15 -4.58 -2.40 31.00
CA ASN A 15 -5.45 -2.08 32.14
C ASN A 15 -6.65 -1.19 31.77
N TRP A 16 -6.76 -0.75 30.52
CA TRP A 16 -7.83 0.15 30.10
C TRP A 16 -9.05 -0.61 29.56
N THR A 17 -10.20 0.05 29.61
CA THR A 17 -11.50 -0.42 29.14
C THR A 17 -12.25 0.68 28.39
N ILE A 18 -13.26 0.26 27.63
CA ILE A 18 -14.19 1.17 26.96
C ILE A 18 -15.58 0.64 27.26
N THR A 19 -16.25 1.19 28.26
CA THR A 19 -17.56 0.67 28.71
C THR A 19 -18.62 1.76 28.58
N SER A 20 -19.88 1.35 28.37
CA SER A 20 -21.01 2.27 28.52
C SER A 20 -21.24 2.57 30.00
N ILE A 21 -21.52 3.83 30.35
CA ILE A 21 -21.92 4.24 31.70
C ILE A 21 -23.33 3.70 32.01
N ASP A 22 -24.22 3.74 31.01
CA ASP A 22 -25.58 3.22 31.09
C ASP A 22 -25.85 2.23 29.95
N PRO A 23 -25.76 0.91 30.22
CA PRO A 23 -26.02 -0.13 29.21
C PRO A 23 -27.46 -0.13 28.66
N ALA A 24 -28.43 0.46 29.35
CA ALA A 24 -29.80 0.56 28.87
C ALA A 24 -29.94 1.65 27.78
N VAL A 25 -29.20 2.75 27.92
CA VAL A 25 -29.20 3.86 26.97
C VAL A 25 -28.24 3.62 25.80
N HIS A 26 -27.05 3.07 26.08
CA HIS A 26 -26.04 2.79 25.07
C HIS A 26 -25.68 1.30 25.04
N GLN A 27 -26.37 0.56 24.18
CA GLN A 27 -26.10 -0.86 23.95
C GLN A 27 -24.78 -1.04 23.20
N CYS A 28 -23.95 -1.97 23.67
CA CYS A 28 -22.68 -2.29 23.03
C CYS A 28 -22.92 -3.08 21.73
N PRO A 29 -22.20 -2.76 20.64
CA PRO A 29 -22.34 -3.51 19.40
C PRO A 29 -21.88 -4.95 19.60
N PRO A 30 -22.58 -5.95 19.04
CA PRO A 30 -22.15 -7.34 19.13
C PRO A 30 -20.84 -7.54 18.37
N ALA A 31 -20.05 -8.55 18.78
CA ALA A 31 -18.76 -8.89 18.17
C ALA A 31 -18.84 -9.07 16.64
N SER A 32 -19.92 -9.68 16.14
CA SER A 32 -20.16 -9.85 14.70
C SER A 32 -20.34 -8.51 13.97
N SER A 33 -21.00 -7.53 14.59
CA SER A 33 -21.15 -6.18 14.02
C SER A 33 -19.82 -5.44 13.96
N LEU A 34 -18.97 -5.60 14.97
CA LEU A 34 -17.61 -5.01 14.98
C LEU A 34 -16.75 -5.58 13.86
N LEU A 35 -16.65 -6.91 13.79
CA LEU A 35 -15.85 -7.60 12.76
C LEU A 35 -16.43 -7.38 11.36
N GLY A 36 -17.76 -7.40 11.22
CA GLY A 36 -18.45 -7.10 9.97
C GLY A 36 -18.17 -5.69 9.46
N THR A 37 -18.13 -4.70 10.36
CA THR A 37 -17.75 -3.32 9.98
C THR A 37 -16.30 -3.25 9.51
N PHE A 38 -15.37 -3.96 10.16
CA PHE A 38 -13.98 -4.02 9.71
C PHE A 38 -13.85 -4.66 8.33
N ALA A 39 -14.61 -5.73 8.07
CA ALA A 39 -14.63 -6.40 6.77
C ALA A 39 -15.20 -5.48 5.68
N ALA A 40 -16.32 -4.81 5.96
CA ALA A 40 -16.96 -3.88 5.03
C ALA A 40 -16.05 -2.69 4.69
N VAL A 41 -15.44 -2.04 5.70
CA VAL A 41 -14.49 -0.94 5.50
C VAL A 41 -13.30 -1.40 4.64
N ASN A 42 -12.72 -2.57 4.92
CA ASN A 42 -11.63 -3.13 4.12
C ASN A 42 -12.04 -3.44 2.68
N GLY A 43 -13.26 -3.93 2.46
CA GLY A 43 -13.80 -4.16 1.12
C GLY A 43 -13.93 -2.86 0.33
N ILE A 44 -14.54 -1.83 0.94
CA ILE A 44 -14.72 -0.51 0.32
C ILE A 44 -13.35 0.12 -0.02
N VAL A 45 -12.43 0.16 0.94
CA VAL A 45 -11.09 0.73 0.72
C VAL A 45 -10.32 -0.06 -0.34
N SER A 46 -10.47 -1.38 -0.41
CA SER A 46 -9.85 -2.19 -1.47
C SER A 46 -10.36 -1.84 -2.87
N VAL A 47 -11.68 -1.65 -3.04
CA VAL A 47 -12.27 -1.24 -4.32
C VAL A 47 -11.78 0.15 -4.72
N ILE A 48 -11.82 1.10 -3.79
CA ILE A 48 -11.29 2.46 -3.98
C ILE A 48 -9.80 2.38 -4.35
N ALA A 49 -9.04 1.50 -3.72
CA ALA A 49 -7.61 1.36 -3.97
C ALA A 49 -7.32 0.93 -5.41
N VAL A 50 -8.08 -0.02 -5.96
CA VAL A 50 -7.92 -0.46 -7.35
C VAL A 50 -8.19 0.69 -8.33
N ILE A 51 -9.23 1.49 -8.07
CA ILE A 51 -9.63 2.61 -8.93
C ILE A 51 -8.59 3.74 -8.85
N PHE A 52 -8.34 4.28 -7.65
CA PHE A 52 -7.49 5.46 -7.46
C PHE A 52 -6.00 5.14 -7.44
N GLY A 53 -5.62 3.89 -7.20
CA GLY A 53 -4.25 3.41 -7.36
C GLY A 53 -3.83 3.27 -8.82
N HIS A 54 -4.79 3.32 -9.77
CA HIS A 54 -4.47 3.29 -11.19
C HIS A 54 -3.94 4.66 -11.65
N ARG A 55 -2.68 4.71 -12.06
CA ARG A 55 -1.99 5.95 -12.44
C ARG A 55 -2.69 6.79 -13.52
N ILE A 56 -3.17 6.18 -14.60
CA ILE A 56 -3.90 6.90 -15.68
C ILE A 56 -5.19 7.57 -15.16
N ILE A 57 -5.95 6.89 -14.31
CA ILE A 57 -7.17 7.46 -13.72
C ILE A 57 -6.78 8.67 -12.88
N LEU A 58 -5.76 8.52 -12.02
CA LEU A 58 -5.30 9.62 -11.18
C LEU A 58 -4.73 10.80 -11.98
N GLN A 59 -4.00 10.53 -13.06
CA GLN A 59 -3.48 11.57 -13.95
C GLN A 59 -4.61 12.38 -14.59
N LYS A 60 -5.70 11.72 -15.00
CA LYS A 60 -6.88 12.41 -15.55
C LYS A 60 -7.60 13.25 -14.48
N ILE A 61 -7.82 12.69 -13.30
CA ILE A 61 -8.52 13.39 -12.20
C ILE A 61 -7.71 14.59 -11.70
N SER A 62 -6.38 14.47 -11.70
CA SER A 62 -5.47 15.51 -11.22
C SER A 62 -4.96 16.47 -12.31
N CYS A 63 -5.56 16.45 -13.50
CA CYS A 63 -5.14 17.29 -14.63
C CYS A 63 -3.62 17.20 -14.94
N GLY A 64 -3.04 16.01 -14.78
CA GLY A 64 -1.62 15.76 -15.04
C GLY A 64 -0.66 16.07 -13.89
N MET A 65 -1.15 16.53 -12.73
CA MET A 65 -0.29 16.80 -11.58
C MET A 65 0.30 15.53 -10.97
N PHE A 66 -0.50 14.47 -10.86
CA PHE A 66 -0.09 13.18 -10.28
C PHE A 66 0.03 12.10 -11.35
N GLY A 67 0.73 11.01 -11.01
CA GLY A 67 0.79 9.82 -11.86
C GLY A 67 1.67 9.95 -13.11
N LYS A 68 2.80 10.64 -13.01
CA LYS A 68 3.77 10.71 -14.10
C LYS A 68 4.41 9.34 -14.37
N LYS A 69 4.58 9.00 -15.65
CA LYS A 69 5.27 7.76 -16.07
C LYS A 69 6.69 7.75 -15.54
N GLY A 70 7.15 6.61 -15.04
CA GLY A 70 8.51 6.43 -14.52
C GLY A 70 8.84 7.18 -13.22
N SER A 71 7.87 7.86 -12.58
CA SER A 71 8.11 8.56 -11.31
C SER A 71 8.58 7.60 -10.23
N ARG A 72 9.70 7.95 -9.58
CA ARG A 72 10.21 7.25 -8.38
C ARG A 72 9.65 7.85 -7.09
N ALA A 73 8.61 8.68 -7.15
CA ALA A 73 8.02 9.32 -5.97
C ALA A 73 7.61 8.34 -4.87
N TRP A 74 7.33 7.08 -5.24
CA TRP A 74 6.94 6.04 -4.30
C TRP A 74 7.96 5.78 -3.17
N THR A 75 9.24 6.13 -3.37
CA THR A 75 10.33 5.91 -2.39
C THR A 75 10.22 6.80 -1.14
N TYR A 76 9.51 7.92 -1.22
CA TYR A 76 9.26 8.81 -0.08
C TYR A 76 7.77 9.01 0.20
N MET A 77 6.89 8.81 -0.79
CA MET A 77 5.44 8.94 -0.63
C MET A 77 4.82 7.97 0.37
N TRP A 78 5.49 6.86 0.73
CA TRP A 78 5.01 5.92 1.76
C TRP A 78 4.85 6.56 3.16
N LEU A 79 5.53 7.67 3.43
CA LEU A 79 5.37 8.43 4.68
C LEU A 79 3.94 8.96 4.86
N LEU A 80 3.28 9.35 3.76
CA LEU A 80 1.92 9.90 3.81
C LEU A 80 0.88 8.84 4.20
N PRO A 81 0.81 7.64 3.58
CA PRO A 81 -0.01 6.54 4.08
C PRO A 81 0.24 6.22 5.54
N VAL A 82 1.49 6.14 6.01
CA VAL A 82 1.80 5.85 7.42
C VAL A 82 1.25 6.92 8.34
N GLY A 83 1.57 8.19 8.05
CA GLY A 83 1.11 9.32 8.86
C GLY A 83 -0.42 9.44 8.89
N LEU A 84 -1.08 9.24 7.75
CA LEU A 84 -2.54 9.28 7.65
C LEU A 84 -3.21 8.13 8.40
N GLN A 85 -2.69 6.90 8.31
CA GLN A 85 -3.25 5.76 9.06
C GLN A 85 -3.09 5.95 10.57
N LEU A 86 -1.92 6.42 11.03
CA LEU A 86 -1.71 6.74 12.45
C LEU A 86 -2.63 7.89 12.91
N SER A 87 -2.77 8.93 12.09
CA SER A 87 -3.69 10.05 12.38
C SER A 87 -5.14 9.59 12.46
N ALA A 88 -5.59 8.73 11.55
CA ALA A 88 -6.93 8.16 11.58
C ALA A 88 -7.17 7.38 12.89
N ASN A 89 -6.21 6.55 13.30
CA ASN A 89 -6.28 5.81 14.56
C ASN A 89 -6.29 6.75 15.78
N ALA A 90 -5.52 7.84 15.76
CA ALA A 90 -5.50 8.83 16.83
C ALA A 90 -6.82 9.59 16.94
N ILE A 91 -7.40 10.00 15.80
CA ILE A 91 -8.70 10.66 15.73
C ILE A 91 -9.80 9.72 16.23
N ILE A 92 -9.81 8.45 15.80
CA ILE A 92 -10.75 7.44 16.29
C ILE A 92 -10.63 7.30 17.81
N ALA A 93 -9.42 7.17 18.34
CA ALA A 93 -9.19 7.09 19.79
C ALA A 93 -9.67 8.35 20.52
N ALA A 94 -9.46 9.55 19.96
CA ALA A 94 -9.95 10.80 20.51
C ALA A 94 -11.49 10.91 20.48
N VAL A 95 -12.13 10.45 19.40
CA VAL A 95 -13.60 10.40 19.28
C VAL A 95 -14.18 9.46 20.33
N ILE A 96 -13.61 8.27 20.49
CA ILE A 96 -14.01 7.32 21.53
C ILE A 96 -13.90 7.96 22.91
N LYS A 97 -12.74 8.54 23.22
CA LYS A 97 -12.47 9.14 24.54
C LYS A 97 -13.36 10.34 24.87
N ARG A 98 -13.78 11.12 23.88
CA ARG A 98 -14.62 12.32 24.06
C ARG A 98 -16.12 12.06 23.96
N THR A 99 -16.56 10.84 23.65
CA THR A 99 -17.99 10.56 23.52
C THR A 99 -18.63 10.46 24.92
N ALA A 100 -19.60 11.33 25.20
CA ALA A 100 -20.37 11.30 26.43
C ALA A 100 -21.15 9.98 26.59
N GLY A 101 -21.35 9.54 27.83
CA GLY A 101 -22.03 8.27 28.14
C GLY A 101 -21.12 7.03 28.14
N TYR A 102 -19.81 7.21 27.93
CA TYR A 102 -18.82 6.13 27.93
C TYR A 102 -17.69 6.40 28.92
N HIS A 103 -17.24 5.36 29.62
CA HIS A 103 -16.04 5.38 30.43
C HIS A 103 -14.85 4.88 29.59
N ALA A 104 -13.80 5.69 29.50
CA ALA A 104 -12.63 5.48 28.64
C ALA A 104 -11.34 5.94 29.35
N ASP A 105 -10.67 5.02 30.04
CA ASP A 105 -9.49 5.27 30.90
C ASP A 105 -8.15 5.12 30.17
N PHE A 106 -8.15 4.87 28.86
CA PHE A 106 -6.92 4.77 28.05
C PHE A 106 -6.28 6.13 27.73
N LYS A 107 -4.97 6.14 27.48
CA LYS A 107 -4.27 7.26 26.80
C LYS A 107 -4.47 7.14 25.28
N ILE A 108 -4.69 8.25 24.57
CA ILE A 108 -5.00 8.23 23.12
C ILE A 108 -3.98 7.40 22.32
N TRP A 109 -2.68 7.53 22.63
CA TRP A 109 -1.64 6.79 21.93
C TRP A 109 -1.72 5.27 22.17
N GLN A 110 -2.19 4.80 23.32
CA GLN A 110 -2.31 3.36 23.61
C GLN A 110 -3.36 2.73 22.67
N LEU A 111 -4.53 3.35 22.58
CA LEU A 111 -5.59 2.87 21.69
C LEU A 111 -5.22 3.09 20.22
N MET A 112 -4.55 4.20 19.88
CA MET A 112 -4.03 4.44 18.54
C MET A 112 -3.11 3.29 18.08
N LEU A 113 -2.12 2.91 18.89
CA LEU A 113 -1.20 1.81 18.56
C LEU A 113 -1.92 0.47 18.52
N PHE A 114 -2.87 0.22 19.42
CA PHE A 114 -3.70 -0.98 19.40
C PHE A 114 -4.49 -1.10 18.08
N LEU A 115 -5.06 0.01 17.59
CA LEU A 115 -5.81 0.05 16.32
C LEU A 115 -4.92 -0.15 15.07
N VAL A 116 -3.59 -0.04 15.18
CA VAL A 116 -2.66 -0.37 14.09
C VAL A 116 -2.65 -1.87 13.79
N ALA A 117 -2.92 -2.71 14.80
CA ALA A 117 -3.00 -4.17 14.67
C ALA A 117 -4.22 -4.66 13.87
N ARG A 118 -5.11 -3.77 13.41
CA ARG A 118 -6.28 -4.13 12.61
C ARG A 118 -5.89 -4.67 11.23
N PRO A 119 -6.58 -5.72 10.74
CA PRO A 119 -6.31 -6.30 9.43
C PRO A 119 -6.60 -5.28 8.32
N ARG A 120 -5.71 -5.22 7.33
CA ARG A 120 -5.80 -4.33 6.16
C ARG A 120 -5.62 -5.10 4.86
N LEU A 121 -6.58 -4.95 3.94
CA LEU A 121 -6.65 -5.73 2.69
C LEU A 121 -6.20 -4.95 1.44
N SER A 122 -6.30 -3.61 1.44
CA SER A 122 -6.17 -2.79 0.23
C SER A 122 -4.84 -2.95 -0.51
N TRP A 123 -3.74 -3.01 0.22
CA TRP A 123 -2.40 -3.17 -0.35
C TRP A 123 -2.16 -4.56 -0.97
N ILE A 124 -2.85 -5.59 -0.47
CA ILE A 124 -2.83 -6.96 -1.01
C ILE A 124 -3.45 -6.97 -2.40
N VAL A 125 -4.65 -6.36 -2.50
CA VAL A 125 -5.39 -6.24 -3.75
C VAL A 125 -4.58 -5.43 -4.76
N LEU A 126 -4.02 -4.29 -4.35
CA LEU A 126 -3.12 -3.50 -5.20
C LEU A 126 -1.91 -4.30 -5.70
N GLY A 127 -1.31 -5.12 -4.83
CA GLY A 127 -0.22 -6.02 -5.22
C GLY A 127 -0.65 -6.99 -6.32
N GLY A 128 -1.82 -7.61 -6.19
CA GLY A 128 -2.39 -8.48 -7.22
C GLY A 128 -2.47 -7.80 -8.59
N PHE A 129 -3.03 -6.58 -8.66
CA PHE A 129 -3.10 -5.80 -9.91
C PHE A 129 -1.71 -5.38 -10.43
N ALA A 130 -0.81 -4.95 -9.54
CA ALA A 130 0.54 -4.52 -9.89
C ALA A 130 1.37 -5.67 -10.49
N PHE A 131 1.23 -6.90 -9.98
CA PHE A 131 1.90 -8.08 -10.52
C PHE A 131 1.21 -8.64 -11.78
N GLN A 132 -0.12 -8.56 -11.87
CA GLN A 132 -0.84 -9.02 -13.07
C GLN A 132 -0.57 -8.15 -14.29
N ALA A 133 -0.39 -6.83 -14.10
CA ALA A 133 -0.01 -5.90 -15.16
C ALA A 133 1.40 -6.16 -15.74
N ARG A 134 2.22 -6.99 -15.07
CA ARG A 134 3.58 -7.34 -15.52
C ARG A 134 3.66 -8.42 -16.59
N LYS A 135 2.55 -8.99 -17.04
CA LYS A 135 2.62 -10.01 -18.10
C LYS A 135 3.19 -9.34 -19.35
N PRO A 136 4.37 -9.78 -19.84
CA PRO A 136 4.98 -9.16 -21.01
C PRO A 136 3.95 -9.28 -22.12
N SER A 137 3.62 -8.15 -22.75
CA SER A 137 2.91 -8.18 -24.02
C SER A 137 3.75 -9.06 -24.90
N ARG A 138 3.30 -10.31 -25.09
CA ARG A 138 3.92 -11.28 -25.99
C ARG A 138 3.95 -10.52 -27.29
N LYS A 139 5.12 -9.99 -27.65
CA LYS A 139 5.31 -9.26 -28.91
C LYS A 139 4.78 -10.25 -29.91
N ARG A 140 3.56 -9.99 -30.38
CA ARG A 140 2.97 -10.72 -31.47
C ARG A 140 4.00 -10.43 -32.54
N SER A 141 4.82 -11.43 -32.83
CA SER A 141 5.77 -11.34 -33.92
C SER A 141 4.87 -10.99 -35.08
N GLU A 142 4.84 -9.69 -35.45
CA GLU A 142 4.20 -9.29 -36.67
C GLU A 142 4.87 -10.20 -37.69
N PRO A 143 4.09 -11.03 -38.41
CA PRO A 143 4.67 -11.85 -39.44
C PRO A 143 5.47 -10.88 -40.30
N LEU A 144 6.78 -11.09 -40.37
CA LEU A 144 7.65 -10.30 -41.24
C LEU A 144 6.97 -10.34 -42.60
N ILE A 145 6.33 -9.24 -42.98
CA ILE A 145 5.89 -9.06 -44.36
C ILE A 145 7.21 -9.07 -45.12
N PRO A 146 7.48 -10.08 -45.97
CA PRO A 146 8.71 -10.11 -46.71
C PRO A 146 8.78 -8.82 -47.51
N VAL A 147 9.74 -7.97 -47.17
CA VAL A 147 10.02 -6.76 -47.94
C VAL A 147 10.37 -7.26 -49.34
N PRO A 148 9.64 -6.85 -50.39
CA PRO A 148 9.97 -7.26 -51.75
C PRO A 148 11.43 -6.85 -52.01
N TYR A 149 12.27 -7.82 -52.38
CA TYR A 149 13.63 -7.54 -52.80
C TYR A 149 13.56 -6.56 -53.98
N ALA A 150 13.92 -5.30 -53.75
CA ALA A 150 14.18 -4.37 -54.84
C ALA A 150 15.40 -4.90 -55.61
N SER A 151 15.16 -5.41 -56.82
CA SER A 151 16.21 -5.78 -57.74
C SER A 151 17.13 -4.58 -58.01
N PRO A 152 18.46 -4.78 -58.08
CA PRO A 152 19.40 -3.71 -58.43
C PRO A 152 19.28 -3.38 -59.92
N GLY A 153 18.39 -2.45 -60.25
CA GLY A 153 18.24 -1.84 -61.57
C GLY A 153 19.15 -0.62 -61.70
N PHE A 154 20.32 -0.85 -62.26
CA PHE A 154 21.23 0.14 -62.84
C PHE A 154 20.44 1.17 -63.69
N LYS A 155 20.62 2.48 -63.46
CA LYS A 155 20.49 3.51 -64.50
C LYS A 155 21.24 4.79 -64.12
N ALA A 156 22.08 5.20 -65.05
CA ALA A 156 22.99 6.32 -65.00
C ALA A 156 22.31 7.68 -65.27
N SER A 157 23.03 8.73 -64.84
CA SER A 157 23.17 10.07 -65.46
C SER A 157 21.96 11.01 -65.57
N SER A 158 21.97 12.11 -64.81
CA SER A 158 22.39 13.46 -65.28
C SER A 158 21.74 14.60 -64.46
N PRO A 159 22.44 15.72 -64.21
CA PRO A 159 21.95 16.83 -63.41
C PRO A 159 21.14 17.83 -64.27
N SER A 160 19.96 18.23 -63.80
CA SER A 160 19.21 19.36 -64.36
C SER A 160 19.18 20.52 -63.37
N LEU A 161 19.78 21.64 -63.77
CA LEU A 161 19.61 22.95 -63.15
C LEU A 161 18.12 23.32 -63.06
N GLN A 162 17.70 23.85 -61.93
CA GLN A 162 16.47 24.62 -61.78
C GLN A 162 16.75 25.92 -61.00
N PRO A 163 15.99 27.00 -61.28
CA PRO A 163 16.44 28.37 -61.10
C PRO A 163 16.05 28.95 -59.74
N TYR A 164 16.88 29.90 -59.32
CA TYR A 164 16.74 30.71 -58.13
C TYR A 164 15.52 31.64 -58.23
N GLY A 165 14.56 31.47 -57.32
CA GLY A 165 13.39 32.33 -57.13
C GLY A 165 13.47 33.02 -55.77
N SER A 166 13.18 34.32 -55.76
CA SER A 166 13.47 35.31 -54.74
C SER A 166 12.31 35.58 -53.77
N VAL A 167 12.58 36.44 -52.76
CA VAL A 167 11.70 37.49 -52.21
C VAL A 167 11.02 37.30 -50.81
N TYR A 168 11.49 38.17 -49.89
CA TYR A 168 10.96 38.80 -48.64
C TYR A 168 10.46 37.91 -47.47
N SER A 169 10.59 38.25 -46.17
CA SER A 169 10.63 39.56 -45.52
C SER A 169 11.25 39.52 -44.10
N MET A 170 11.61 40.73 -43.63
CA MET A 170 12.22 41.12 -42.35
C MET A 170 11.45 40.73 -41.09
N GLY A 171 12.20 40.48 -40.01
CA GLY A 171 11.72 40.50 -38.63
C GLY A 171 12.89 40.67 -37.65
N SER A 172 13.14 41.92 -37.28
CA SER A 172 14.15 42.41 -36.34
C SER A 172 14.00 41.80 -34.93
N TYR A 173 15.11 41.41 -34.28
CA TYR A 173 15.33 41.65 -32.86
C TYR A 173 16.83 41.66 -32.53
N ASP A 174 17.14 42.49 -31.55
CA ASP A 174 18.41 43.11 -31.24
C ASP A 174 19.56 42.22 -30.76
N GLN A 175 20.70 42.85 -30.92
CA GLN A 175 22.08 42.42 -30.81
C GLN A 175 22.56 42.57 -29.35
N SER A 176 23.10 41.49 -28.77
CA SER A 176 24.10 41.62 -27.69
C SER A 176 25.21 40.60 -27.90
N SER A 177 26.33 41.18 -28.28
CA SER A 177 27.62 40.68 -28.74
C SER A 177 28.37 39.79 -27.74
N TYR A 178 28.86 38.64 -28.20
CA TYR A 178 30.19 38.13 -27.84
C TYR A 178 30.81 37.35 -29.01
N SER A 179 32.14 37.43 -29.05
CA SER A 179 32.99 37.46 -30.24
C SER A 179 33.13 36.17 -31.04
N VAL A 180 33.38 36.42 -32.32
CA VAL A 180 33.80 35.53 -33.41
C VAL A 180 35.28 35.16 -33.23
N ASP A 181 35.62 33.87 -33.43
CA ASP A 181 36.71 33.43 -34.32
C ASP A 181 36.91 31.91 -34.23
N HIS A 182 36.34 31.17 -35.19
CA HIS A 182 37.10 30.21 -36.00
C HIS A 182 36.25 29.70 -37.17
N LEU A 183 36.75 30.00 -38.36
CA LEU A 183 36.20 29.68 -39.67
C LEU A 183 36.53 28.25 -40.12
N LEU A 184 35.66 27.76 -41.02
CA LEU A 184 35.85 26.73 -42.07
C LEU A 184 35.66 25.26 -41.69
N GLN A 185 34.41 24.79 -41.77
CA GLN A 185 34.08 23.65 -42.65
C GLN A 185 32.59 23.63 -43.03
N THR A 186 32.27 24.19 -44.19
CA THR A 186 30.96 24.11 -44.84
C THR A 186 30.86 22.83 -45.67
N SER A 187 29.99 21.91 -45.26
CA SER A 187 29.38 20.90 -46.15
C SER A 187 27.86 20.92 -45.91
N PRO A 188 27.03 21.23 -46.93
CA PRO A 188 25.59 21.32 -46.76
C PRO A 188 24.95 19.99 -47.13
N ASN A 189 24.60 19.20 -46.11
CA ASN A 189 23.47 18.29 -46.21
C ASN A 189 22.92 18.03 -44.80
N PRO A 190 22.09 18.94 -44.24
CA PRO A 190 21.30 18.61 -43.07
C PRO A 190 20.15 17.73 -43.57
N SER A 191 20.39 16.43 -43.64
CA SER A 191 19.30 15.47 -43.72
C SER A 191 18.45 15.68 -42.46
N ILE A 192 17.26 16.22 -42.68
CA ILE A 192 16.17 16.39 -41.72
C ILE A 192 15.70 14.98 -41.34
N TYR A 193 16.52 14.26 -40.59
CA TYR A 193 16.10 13.14 -39.79
C TYR A 193 16.12 13.65 -38.36
N ALA A 194 15.00 14.25 -37.94
CA ALA A 194 14.71 14.29 -36.52
C ALA A 194 14.92 12.86 -36.02
N PRO A 195 15.88 12.61 -35.11
CA PRO A 195 16.14 11.26 -34.63
C PRO A 195 14.79 10.76 -34.13
N ALA A 196 14.29 9.72 -34.80
CA ALA A 196 13.04 9.08 -34.42
C ALA A 196 13.17 8.85 -32.93
N THR A 197 12.38 9.61 -32.15
CA THR A 197 12.37 9.54 -30.70
C THR A 197 12.19 8.07 -30.43
N THR A 198 13.27 7.42 -29.99
CA THR A 198 13.29 5.99 -29.75
C THR A 198 12.13 5.76 -28.82
N ASP A 199 11.05 5.20 -29.38
CA ASP A 199 9.80 4.98 -28.69
C ASP A 199 10.17 4.07 -27.54
N ASP A 200 10.38 4.69 -26.37
CA ASP A 200 10.77 4.01 -25.16
C ASP A 200 9.50 3.29 -24.75
N THR A 201 9.30 2.12 -25.36
CA THR A 201 8.28 1.12 -25.04
C THR A 201 8.59 0.52 -23.66
N SER A 202 8.86 1.39 -22.69
CA SER A 202 8.99 1.06 -21.30
C SER A 202 7.63 0.54 -20.86
N ASP A 203 7.60 -0.73 -20.48
CA ASP A 203 6.39 -1.39 -20.02
C ASP A 203 5.71 -0.53 -18.94
N ASP A 204 4.45 -0.17 -19.18
CA ASP A 204 3.71 0.69 -18.28
C ASP A 204 3.02 -0.13 -17.18
N TYR A 205 3.38 0.13 -15.91
CA TYR A 205 2.79 -0.53 -14.75
C TYR A 205 1.92 0.45 -13.94
N PRO A 206 0.62 0.58 -14.25
CA PRO A 206 -0.19 1.66 -13.72
C PRO A 206 -0.48 1.58 -12.22
N TRP A 207 -0.36 0.42 -11.57
CA TRP A 207 -0.56 0.28 -10.11
C TRP A 207 0.74 0.21 -9.30
N TRP A 208 1.91 0.18 -9.96
CA TRP A 208 3.16 -0.15 -9.30
C TRP A 208 3.55 0.86 -8.21
N SER A 209 3.46 2.17 -8.51
CA SER A 209 3.81 3.21 -7.54
C SER A 209 2.90 3.18 -6.31
N ALA A 210 1.58 3.09 -6.53
CA ALA A 210 0.59 2.99 -5.46
C ALA A 210 0.83 1.76 -4.59
N PHE A 211 1.06 0.60 -5.21
CA PHE A 211 1.40 -0.64 -4.52
C PHE A 211 2.68 -0.48 -3.68
N MET A 212 3.78 0.02 -4.25
CA MET A 212 5.05 0.12 -3.54
C MET A 212 4.97 1.08 -2.34
N SER A 213 4.31 2.24 -2.49
CA SER A 213 4.13 3.16 -1.37
C SER A 213 3.25 2.57 -0.26
N GLN A 214 2.16 1.90 -0.61
CA GLN A 214 1.31 1.22 0.38
C GLN A 214 2.05 0.04 1.03
N PHE A 215 2.82 -0.75 0.26
CA PHE A 215 3.59 -1.88 0.76
C PHE A 215 4.63 -1.45 1.79
N ILE A 216 5.41 -0.40 1.52
CA ILE A 216 6.37 0.14 2.48
C ILE A 216 5.65 0.73 3.70
N GLY A 217 4.53 1.43 3.49
CA GLY A 217 3.76 1.96 4.60
C GLY A 217 3.21 0.85 5.51
N GLU A 218 2.73 -0.24 4.93
CA GLU A 218 2.26 -1.41 5.67
C GLU A 218 3.40 -2.15 6.36
N PHE A 219 4.59 -2.24 5.76
CA PHE A 219 5.78 -2.76 6.44
C PHE A 219 6.06 -2.01 7.77
N MET A 220 6.01 -0.67 7.74
CA MET A 220 6.20 0.15 8.94
C MET A 220 5.08 -0.07 9.96
N LEU A 221 3.83 -0.11 9.51
CA LEU A 221 2.68 -0.29 10.39
C LEU A 221 2.62 -1.72 10.98
N GLN A 222 3.05 -2.74 10.25
CA GLN A 222 3.19 -4.10 10.76
C GLN A 222 4.30 -4.23 11.80
N THR A 223 5.38 -3.45 11.67
CA THR A 223 6.43 -3.36 12.70
C THR A 223 5.85 -2.83 14.02
N ILE A 224 4.98 -1.81 13.95
CA ILE A 224 4.25 -1.31 15.13
C ILE A 224 3.26 -2.36 15.65
N ALA A 225 2.53 -3.05 14.77
CA ALA A 225 1.58 -4.09 15.17
C ALA A 225 2.28 -5.27 15.88
N LEU A 226 3.49 -5.66 15.44
CA LEU A 226 4.28 -6.70 16.10
C LEU A 226 4.54 -6.39 17.57
N TYR A 227 4.73 -5.13 17.95
CA TYR A 227 4.88 -4.75 19.35
C TYR A 227 3.64 -5.09 20.18
N ILE A 228 2.44 -4.80 19.68
CA ILE A 228 1.17 -5.11 20.36
C ILE A 228 0.93 -6.62 20.46
N MET A 229 1.22 -7.35 19.38
CA MET A 229 1.12 -8.82 19.37
C MET A 229 2.16 -9.45 20.30
N GLY A 230 3.37 -8.89 20.34
CA GLY A 230 4.47 -9.25 21.25
C GLY A 230 4.08 -9.09 22.70
N LEU A 231 3.52 -7.93 23.06
CA LEU A 231 3.01 -7.67 24.41
C LEU A 231 1.93 -8.70 24.81
N THR A 232 1.01 -8.99 23.90
CA THR A 232 -0.08 -9.94 24.17
C THR A 232 0.44 -11.37 24.32
N ALA A 233 1.36 -11.81 23.47
CA ALA A 233 1.95 -13.14 23.58
C ALA A 233 2.85 -13.27 24.81
N HIS A 234 3.63 -12.23 25.14
CA HIS A 234 4.44 -12.22 26.35
C HIS A 234 3.58 -12.33 27.60
N PHE A 235 2.48 -11.56 27.67
CA PHE A 235 1.50 -11.66 28.75
C PHE A 235 0.95 -13.08 28.90
N ALA A 236 0.48 -13.68 27.81
CA ALA A 236 -0.08 -15.04 27.83
C ALA A 236 0.98 -16.09 28.25
N SER A 237 2.22 -15.92 27.80
CA SER A 237 3.34 -16.78 28.18
C SER A 237 3.66 -16.67 29.67
N GLY A 238 3.74 -15.46 30.21
CA GLY A 238 4.01 -15.21 31.64
C GLY A 238 2.95 -15.79 32.58
N HIS A 239 1.71 -15.95 32.11
CA HIS A 239 0.62 -16.58 32.86
C HIS A 239 0.47 -18.09 32.58
N GLY A 240 1.33 -18.68 31.74
CA GLY A 240 1.26 -20.10 31.39
C GLY A 240 0.07 -20.47 30.50
N TYR A 241 -0.57 -19.50 29.82
CA TYR A 241 -1.75 -19.74 28.99
C TYR A 241 -1.48 -20.53 27.70
N TYR A 242 -0.22 -20.69 27.33
CA TYR A 242 0.19 -21.58 26.22
C TYR A 242 0.56 -23.00 26.68
N GLU A 243 0.66 -23.27 27.98
CA GLU A 243 1.09 -24.58 28.49
C GLU A 243 -0.06 -25.60 28.46
N ILE A 244 -0.09 -26.42 27.41
CA ILE A 244 -1.08 -27.50 27.24
C ILE A 244 -0.98 -28.55 28.37
N SER A 245 0.22 -28.74 28.94
CA SER A 245 0.46 -29.65 30.07
C SER A 245 -0.34 -29.25 31.31
N LYS A 246 -0.59 -27.95 31.54
CA LYS A 246 -1.45 -27.42 32.60
C LYS A 246 -2.92 -27.49 32.18
N ARG A 247 -3.42 -28.70 31.90
CA ARG A 247 -4.76 -28.98 31.35
C ARG A 247 -5.86 -28.17 32.06
N LYS A 248 -5.86 -28.12 33.41
CA LYS A 248 -6.89 -27.36 34.16
C LYS A 248 -6.88 -25.86 33.83
N LEU A 249 -5.70 -25.23 33.76
CA LEU A 249 -5.57 -23.81 33.46
C LEU A 249 -5.93 -23.53 32.00
N TYR A 250 -5.34 -24.28 31.07
CA TYR A 250 -5.58 -24.11 29.63
C TYR A 250 -7.07 -24.24 29.29
N HIS A 251 -7.72 -25.31 29.73
CA HIS A 251 -9.15 -25.53 29.44
C HIS A 251 -10.10 -24.60 30.19
N SER A 252 -9.64 -23.91 31.23
CA SER A 252 -10.44 -22.91 31.95
C SER A 252 -10.51 -21.56 31.23
N LEU A 253 -9.64 -21.32 30.25
CA LEU A 253 -9.60 -20.05 29.52
C LEU A 253 -10.87 -19.87 28.67
N PRO A 254 -11.45 -18.66 28.65
CA PRO A 254 -12.52 -18.35 27.73
C PRO A 254 -12.06 -18.55 26.28
N HIS A 255 -12.95 -19.06 25.43
CA HIS A 255 -12.63 -19.32 24.02
C HIS A 255 -12.08 -18.08 23.28
N GLY A 256 -12.56 -16.87 23.63
CA GLY A 256 -12.02 -15.63 23.06
C GLY A 256 -10.55 -15.38 23.42
N ALA A 257 -10.13 -15.76 24.63
CA ALA A 257 -8.73 -15.66 25.07
C ALA A 257 -7.83 -16.61 24.28
N HIS A 258 -8.26 -17.86 24.07
CA HIS A 258 -7.53 -18.79 23.20
C HIS A 258 -7.31 -18.23 21.80
N MET A 259 -8.37 -17.69 21.18
CA MET A 259 -8.27 -17.09 19.85
C MET A 259 -7.33 -15.87 19.86
N MET A 260 -7.45 -14.98 20.85
CA MET A 260 -6.64 -13.76 20.94
C MET A 260 -5.15 -14.11 21.07
N TYR A 261 -4.78 -15.00 21.99
CA TYR A 261 -3.40 -15.40 22.22
C TYR A 261 -2.83 -16.22 21.05
N ALA A 262 -3.60 -17.18 20.53
CA ALA A 262 -3.17 -17.94 19.35
C ALA A 262 -2.96 -17.04 18.13
N GLY A 263 -3.85 -16.08 17.90
CA GLY A 263 -3.72 -15.08 16.85
C GLY A 263 -2.48 -14.20 17.02
N ALA A 264 -2.21 -13.74 18.25
CA ALA A 264 -1.01 -12.97 18.55
C ALA A 264 0.29 -13.75 18.31
N LEU A 265 0.37 -15.00 18.80
CA LEU A 265 1.53 -15.86 18.60
C LEU A 265 1.74 -16.21 17.12
N TYR A 266 0.67 -16.58 16.42
CA TYR A 266 0.71 -16.85 14.98
C TYR A 266 1.16 -15.62 14.18
N TYR A 267 0.64 -14.43 14.53
CA TYR A 267 1.07 -13.18 13.92
C TYR A 267 2.54 -12.87 14.19
N LEU A 268 3.07 -13.15 15.38
CA LEU A 268 4.50 -12.94 15.66
C LEU A 268 5.39 -13.79 14.75
N VAL A 269 5.06 -15.07 14.56
CA VAL A 269 5.83 -15.97 13.70
C VAL A 269 5.72 -15.55 12.23
N ALA A 270 4.48 -15.45 11.72
CA ALA A 270 4.24 -15.08 10.32
C ALA A 270 4.71 -13.65 10.00
N GLY A 271 4.48 -12.72 10.93
CA GLY A 271 4.83 -11.29 10.81
C GLY A 271 6.32 -11.04 10.83
N SER A 272 7.07 -11.73 11.70
CA SER A 272 8.53 -11.64 11.69
C SER A 272 9.12 -12.17 10.38
N GLY A 273 8.58 -13.28 9.88
CA GLY A 273 8.91 -13.79 8.55
C GLY A 273 8.60 -12.77 7.46
N PHE A 274 7.38 -12.24 7.42
CA PHE A 274 6.98 -11.21 6.47
C PHE A 274 7.92 -10.01 6.49
N LEU A 275 8.25 -9.44 7.66
CA LEU A 275 9.13 -8.27 7.75
C LEU A 275 10.54 -8.56 7.23
N LEU A 276 11.09 -9.75 7.50
CA LEU A 276 12.40 -10.15 6.97
C LEU A 276 12.38 -10.15 5.44
N PHE A 277 11.42 -10.86 4.83
CA PHE A 277 11.29 -10.97 3.38
C PHE A 277 10.92 -9.63 2.72
N ALA A 278 10.06 -8.84 3.35
CA ALA A 278 9.69 -7.51 2.88
C ALA A 278 10.89 -6.56 2.92
N SER A 279 11.73 -6.61 3.97
CA SER A 279 12.95 -5.81 4.07
C SER A 279 13.92 -6.14 2.93
N LEU A 280 14.15 -7.43 2.67
CA LEU A 280 14.97 -7.87 1.55
C LEU A 280 14.38 -7.41 0.21
N PHE A 281 13.06 -7.59 0.01
CA PHE A 281 12.37 -7.16 -1.20
C PHE A 281 12.49 -5.64 -1.42
N ILE A 282 12.26 -4.82 -0.40
CA ILE A 282 12.42 -3.36 -0.47
C ILE A 282 13.86 -2.99 -0.78
N PHE A 283 14.82 -3.58 -0.07
CA PHE A 283 16.24 -3.33 -0.29
C PHE A 283 16.65 -3.66 -1.73
N PHE A 284 16.23 -4.81 -2.26
CA PHE A 284 16.49 -5.18 -3.65
C PHE A 284 15.79 -4.23 -4.64
N ASN A 285 14.55 -3.81 -4.41
CA ASN A 285 13.88 -2.86 -5.31
C ASN A 285 14.53 -1.46 -5.30
N ILE A 286 15.14 -1.05 -4.18
CA ILE A 286 15.86 0.23 -4.08
C ILE A 286 17.27 0.11 -4.71
N ARG A 287 17.98 -1.00 -4.47
CA ARG A 287 19.40 -1.18 -4.85
C ARG A 287 19.61 -1.79 -6.24
N ALA A 288 18.68 -2.62 -6.73
CA ALA A 288 18.93 -3.42 -7.91
C ALA A 288 19.03 -2.56 -9.19
N SER A 289 20.23 -2.59 -9.77
CA SER A 289 20.45 -2.39 -11.21
C SER A 289 19.66 -3.44 -12.00
N LYS A 290 19.28 -3.12 -13.24
CA LYS A 290 18.37 -3.86 -14.15
C LYS A 290 18.61 -5.38 -14.27
N TYR A 291 19.75 -5.91 -13.81
CA TYR A 291 20.21 -7.28 -14.01
C TYR A 291 19.75 -8.33 -12.98
N ILE A 292 19.48 -7.97 -11.72
CA ILE A 292 19.14 -8.96 -10.68
C ILE A 292 17.64 -9.31 -10.67
N ALA A 293 16.80 -8.54 -11.36
CA ALA A 293 15.34 -8.63 -11.28
C ALA A 293 14.68 -9.79 -12.07
N LYS A 294 15.44 -10.62 -12.81
CA LYS A 294 14.83 -11.62 -13.73
C LYS A 294 14.77 -13.06 -13.24
N ALA A 295 15.68 -13.54 -12.38
CA ALA A 295 15.81 -14.99 -12.18
C ALA A 295 14.88 -15.62 -11.11
N ASN A 296 14.46 -14.91 -10.06
CA ASN A 296 13.71 -15.52 -8.93
C ASN A 296 12.42 -14.76 -8.52
N THR A 297 11.96 -13.82 -9.34
CA THR A 297 10.80 -12.97 -9.03
C THR A 297 9.51 -13.72 -8.69
N PRO A 298 9.09 -14.79 -9.39
CA PRO A 298 7.81 -15.45 -9.06
C PRO A 298 7.83 -16.17 -7.72
N ALA A 299 8.95 -16.81 -7.36
CA ALA A 299 9.08 -17.49 -6.07
C ALA A 299 9.07 -16.49 -4.90
N ILE A 300 9.79 -15.37 -5.04
CA ILE A 300 9.79 -14.30 -4.03
C ILE A 300 8.39 -13.73 -3.86
N VAL A 301 7.68 -13.45 -4.97
CA VAL A 301 6.30 -12.95 -4.93
C VAL A 301 5.37 -13.96 -4.26
N LEU A 302 5.49 -15.26 -4.57
CA LEU A 302 4.69 -16.31 -3.94
C LEU A 302 4.91 -16.37 -2.43
N VAL A 303 6.17 -16.37 -1.98
CA VAL A 303 6.51 -16.36 -0.55
C VAL A 303 5.97 -15.11 0.14
N LEU A 304 6.13 -13.94 -0.48
CA LEU A 304 5.58 -12.68 0.05
C LEU A 304 4.05 -12.75 0.18
N VAL A 305 3.35 -13.27 -0.83
CA VAL A 305 1.89 -13.43 -0.81
C VAL A 305 1.46 -14.41 0.29
N LEU A 306 2.13 -15.55 0.44
CA LEU A 306 1.81 -16.53 1.49
C LEU A 306 2.01 -15.95 2.89
N LEU A 307 3.14 -15.28 3.13
CA LEU A 307 3.43 -14.63 4.41
C LEU A 307 2.43 -13.52 4.71
N LEU A 308 2.06 -12.74 3.69
CA LEU A 308 1.07 -11.68 3.77
C LEU A 308 -0.33 -12.20 4.11
N VAL A 309 -0.80 -13.27 3.46
CA VAL A 309 -2.11 -13.86 3.78
C VAL A 309 -2.09 -14.41 5.20
N SER A 310 -0.96 -14.99 5.60
CA SER A 310 -0.74 -15.48 6.96
C SER A 310 -0.81 -14.35 7.99
N THR A 311 -0.11 -13.23 7.80
CA THR A 311 -0.19 -12.09 8.74
C THR A 311 -1.59 -11.50 8.80
N TRP A 312 -2.27 -11.37 7.66
CA TRP A 312 -3.65 -10.91 7.59
C TRP A 312 -4.61 -11.83 8.38
N MET A 313 -4.47 -13.15 8.23
CA MET A 313 -5.23 -14.12 9.02
C MET A 313 -4.94 -14.03 10.52
N GLY A 314 -3.67 -13.85 10.90
CA GLY A 314 -3.29 -13.67 12.30
C GLY A 314 -3.94 -12.45 12.95
N SER A 315 -3.98 -11.31 12.24
CA SER A 315 -4.70 -10.12 12.71
C SER A 315 -6.20 -10.38 12.89
N TRP A 316 -6.84 -11.12 11.99
CA TRP A 316 -8.26 -11.46 12.12
C TRP A 316 -8.54 -12.38 13.30
N ILE A 317 -7.75 -13.44 13.47
CA ILE A 317 -7.89 -14.38 14.60
C ILE A 317 -7.71 -13.63 15.92
N PHE A 318 -6.69 -12.78 16.00
CA PHE A 318 -6.44 -11.91 17.16
C PHE A 318 -7.65 -11.02 17.47
N TRP A 319 -8.12 -10.25 16.49
CA TRP A 319 -9.24 -9.32 16.71
C TRP A 319 -10.54 -10.03 17.02
N ALA A 320 -10.83 -11.16 16.36
CA ALA A 320 -12.00 -11.97 16.66
C ALA A 320 -11.99 -12.50 18.10
N GLY A 321 -10.83 -12.98 18.56
CA GLY A 321 -10.62 -13.37 19.96
C GLY A 321 -10.80 -12.20 20.92
N PHE A 322 -10.16 -11.06 20.63
CA PHE A 322 -10.24 -9.85 21.45
C PHE A 322 -11.70 -9.37 21.62
N VAL A 323 -12.45 -9.16 20.54
CA VAL A 323 -13.81 -8.62 20.65
C VAL A 323 -14.76 -9.60 21.34
N LYS A 324 -14.57 -10.91 21.13
CA LYS A 324 -15.36 -11.97 21.79
C LYS A 324 -15.05 -12.05 23.29
N LEU A 325 -13.79 -11.91 23.66
CA LEU A 325 -13.34 -11.92 25.06
C LEU A 325 -13.78 -10.65 25.80
N ALA A 326 -13.62 -9.49 25.16
CA ALA A 326 -13.91 -8.20 25.78
C ALA A 326 -15.40 -8.04 26.05
N GLY A 327 -16.27 -8.44 25.12
CA GLY A 327 -17.71 -8.24 25.26
C GLY A 327 -18.01 -6.78 25.62
N ASN A 328 -18.65 -6.55 26.76
CA ASN A 328 -19.00 -5.20 27.23
C ASN A 328 -17.81 -4.37 27.74
N LEU A 329 -16.63 -4.96 27.95
CA LEU A 329 -15.40 -4.23 28.32
C LEU A 329 -14.83 -3.41 27.14
N TYR A 330 -15.28 -3.71 25.91
CA TYR A 330 -14.93 -2.96 24.70
C TYR A 330 -16.20 -2.61 23.92
N CYS A 331 -16.72 -1.43 24.21
CA CYS A 331 -17.97 -0.88 23.73
C CYS A 331 -17.69 0.39 22.90
N PRO A 332 -17.13 0.27 21.68
CA PRO A 332 -16.71 1.44 20.93
C PRO A 332 -17.93 2.28 20.49
N PRO A 333 -18.03 3.56 20.86
CA PRO A 333 -19.10 4.43 20.40
C PRO A 333 -18.95 4.76 18.91
N LYS A 334 -20.08 5.07 18.27
CA LYS A 334 -20.11 5.63 16.91
C LYS A 334 -19.31 4.80 15.89
N LEU A 335 -19.45 3.48 15.92
CA LEU A 335 -18.70 2.54 15.09
C LEU A 335 -18.65 2.93 13.59
N ILE A 336 -19.79 3.37 13.04
CA ILE A 336 -19.90 3.83 11.64
C ILE A 336 -18.98 5.03 11.37
N HIS A 337 -18.92 6.01 12.29
CA HIS A 337 -18.06 7.18 12.13
C HIS A 337 -16.59 6.79 12.11
N GLN A 338 -16.19 5.82 12.93
CA GLN A 338 -14.82 5.29 12.91
C GLN A 338 -14.48 4.63 11.58
N GLY A 339 -15.43 3.87 11.01
CA GLY A 339 -15.29 3.29 9.67
C GLY A 339 -15.12 4.37 8.60
N VAL A 340 -15.93 5.44 8.64
CA VAL A 340 -15.85 6.57 7.71
C VAL A 340 -14.50 7.28 7.81
N ILE A 341 -14.03 7.59 9.02
CA ILE A 341 -12.70 8.20 9.23
C ILE A 341 -11.63 7.33 8.57
N TRP A 342 -11.70 6.01 8.78
CA TRP A 342 -10.71 5.10 8.20
C TRP A 342 -10.77 5.06 6.67
N ILE A 343 -11.98 5.02 6.08
CA ILE A 343 -12.16 5.04 4.62
C ILE A 343 -11.54 6.32 4.03
N ILE A 344 -11.86 7.49 4.61
CA ILE A 344 -11.38 8.79 4.12
C ILE A 344 -9.85 8.84 4.16
N PHE A 345 -9.24 8.58 5.31
CA PHE A 345 -7.79 8.70 5.46
C PHE A 345 -7.04 7.65 4.62
N SER A 346 -7.57 6.44 4.48
CA SER A 346 -6.99 5.43 3.60
C SER A 346 -7.07 5.85 2.14
N THR A 347 -8.20 6.41 1.71
CA THR A 347 -8.41 6.90 0.34
C THR A 347 -7.42 8.00 0.01
N ILE A 348 -7.27 8.99 0.89
CA ILE A 348 -6.29 10.07 0.72
C ILE A 348 -4.87 9.48 0.64
N GLY A 349 -4.54 8.54 1.53
CA GLY A 349 -3.24 7.87 1.51
C GLY A 349 -2.96 7.10 0.21
N ILE A 350 -3.97 6.46 -0.38
CA ILE A 350 -3.82 5.77 -1.66
C ILE A 350 -3.61 6.77 -2.80
N VAL A 351 -4.43 7.81 -2.86
CA VAL A 351 -4.34 8.87 -3.89
C VAL A 351 -2.96 9.52 -3.86
N LEU A 352 -2.47 9.90 -2.67
CA LEU A 352 -1.15 10.51 -2.52
C LEU A 352 -0.01 9.49 -2.76
N GLY A 353 -0.19 8.24 -2.32
CA GLY A 353 0.77 7.16 -2.50
C GLY A 353 0.96 6.70 -3.95
N ALA A 354 -0.05 6.88 -4.81
CA ALA A 354 0.07 6.63 -6.24
C ALA A 354 1.06 7.58 -6.96
N GLY A 355 1.46 8.68 -6.29
CA GLY A 355 2.63 9.48 -6.61
C GLY A 355 2.32 10.79 -7.35
N MET A 356 3.10 11.83 -7.01
CA MET A 356 3.28 13.07 -7.79
C MET A 356 4.21 12.87 -9.00
#